data_AF-A0A174SHY5-F1
#
_entry.id   AF-A0A174SHY5-F1
#
_cell.length_a   1.000
_cell.length_b   1.000
_cell.length_c   1.000
_cell.angle_alpha   90.00
_cell.angle_beta   90.00
_cell.angle_gamma   90.00
#
_symmetry.space_group_name_H-M   'P 1'
#
loop_
_entity.id
_entity.type
_entity.pdbx_description
1 polymer ?
#
loop_
_entity_poly.entity_id
_entity_poly.type
_entity_poly.pdbx_seq_one_letter_code
_entity_poly.pdbx_strand_id
1 'polypeptide(L)'
;MKELRKKVMLLLEEKLLEFGFEKKMLNTFVRQLDDNRIQNIGFTFANCGQKYSFYLNPVIGVAYKNVNRLAAQLNNALPFKYPEYVYATISTPLGYLMPENTFKEWKFSNPEDVEKEANSMADAIIEYGLPYLNEFSDEDNLVYGLECDKFHIGEVKYDLLPIFYYLRGNNERALQCIENAIKILGQVHSQEDYEILERLAADNGELYVEDNKSLNAYMIFVENFKRMIGMKSCKGEVLQ
;
A
#
# COMPACT_ATOMS: atom_id res chain seq x y z
N MET A 1 4.31 29.84 6.43
CA MET A 1 4.20 28.35 6.41
C MET A 1 2.78 27.85 6.61
N LYS A 2 2.14 28.07 7.77
CA LYS A 2 0.75 27.61 8.01
C LYS A 2 -0.25 28.16 6.98
N GLU A 3 -0.22 29.47 6.75
CA GLU A 3 -1.09 30.12 5.75
C GLU A 3 -0.80 29.65 4.32
N LEU A 4 0.48 29.44 3.97
CA LEU A 4 0.87 28.94 2.66
C LEU A 4 0.30 27.52 2.42
N ARG A 5 0.41 26.62 3.40
CA ARG A 5 -0.20 25.28 3.34
C ARG A 5 -1.71 25.34 3.22
N LYS A 6 -2.36 26.23 3.99
CA LYS A 6 -3.81 26.43 3.90
C LYS A 6 -4.21 26.87 2.49
N LYS A 7 -3.49 27.81 1.89
CA LYS A 7 -3.74 28.28 0.52
C LYS A 7 -3.58 27.14 -0.50
N VAL A 8 -2.49 26.35 -0.42
CA VAL A 8 -2.30 25.17 -1.29
C VAL A 8 -3.49 24.21 -1.19
N MET A 9 -3.88 23.86 0.04
CA MET A 9 -4.97 22.91 0.23
C MET A 9 -6.33 23.43 -0.23
N LEU A 10 -6.59 24.73 -0.14
CA LEU A 10 -7.83 25.35 -0.67
C LEU A 10 -7.88 25.31 -2.20
N LEU A 11 -6.75 25.58 -2.86
CA LEU A 11 -6.65 25.50 -4.34
C LEU A 11 -6.86 24.06 -4.83
N LEU A 12 -6.26 23.08 -4.14
CA LEU A 12 -6.48 21.67 -4.44
C LEU A 12 -7.94 21.27 -4.19
N GLU A 13 -8.56 21.75 -3.11
CA GLU A 13 -9.97 21.47 -2.79
C GLU A 13 -10.91 22.00 -3.87
N GLU A 14 -10.72 23.24 -4.33
CA GLU A 14 -11.51 23.84 -5.40
C GLU A 14 -11.45 23.00 -6.68
N LYS A 15 -10.24 22.62 -7.13
CA LYS A 15 -10.07 21.81 -8.35
C LYS A 15 -10.59 20.39 -8.21
N LEU A 16 -10.30 19.71 -7.10
CA LEU A 16 -10.64 18.29 -6.94
C LEU A 16 -12.14 18.09 -6.61
N LEU A 17 -12.81 19.13 -6.10
CA LEU A 17 -14.26 19.09 -5.86
C LEU A 17 -15.05 18.85 -7.14
N GLU A 18 -14.61 19.39 -8.28
CA GLU A 18 -15.22 19.16 -9.60
C GLU A 18 -15.27 17.67 -9.98
N PHE A 19 -14.35 16.88 -9.42
CA PHE A 19 -14.26 15.44 -9.64
C PHE A 19 -14.91 14.63 -8.52
N GLY A 20 -15.61 15.29 -7.57
CA GLY A 20 -16.32 14.65 -6.47
C GLY A 20 -15.44 14.30 -5.26
N PHE A 21 -14.25 14.88 -5.16
CA PHE A 21 -13.41 14.72 -3.97
C PHE A 21 -13.72 15.79 -2.93
N GLU A 22 -13.98 15.34 -1.71
CA GLU A 22 -14.13 16.21 -0.56
C GLU A 22 -12.91 16.13 0.34
N LYS A 23 -12.47 17.27 0.86
CA LYS A 23 -11.40 17.29 1.85
C LYS A 23 -11.90 16.73 3.18
N LYS A 24 -11.16 15.77 3.74
CA LYS A 24 -11.38 15.18 5.07
C LYS A 24 -10.20 15.49 5.99
N MET A 25 -10.22 14.90 7.19
CA MET A 25 -9.14 15.08 8.16
C MET A 25 -7.80 14.60 7.59
N LEU A 26 -6.69 15.01 8.23
CA LEU A 26 -5.32 14.71 7.78
C LEU A 26 -4.97 15.25 6.38
N ASN A 27 -5.77 16.19 5.85
CA ASN A 27 -5.65 16.74 4.49
C ASN A 27 -5.73 15.66 3.39
N THR A 28 -6.55 14.63 3.63
CA THR A 28 -6.85 13.63 2.61
C THR A 28 -8.08 14.07 1.82
N PHE A 29 -8.01 14.07 0.50
CA PHE A 29 -9.17 14.24 -0.36
C PHE A 29 -9.81 12.88 -0.62
N VAL A 30 -11.13 12.78 -0.51
CA VAL A 30 -11.86 11.51 -0.49
C VAL A 30 -13.05 11.59 -1.44
N ARG A 31 -13.18 10.58 -2.29
CA ARG A 31 -14.36 10.36 -3.15
C ARG A 31 -14.95 8.99 -2.82
N GLN A 32 -16.14 8.98 -2.24
CA GLN A 32 -16.88 7.75 -1.94
C GLN A 32 -17.58 7.28 -3.23
N LEU A 33 -17.36 6.03 -3.64
CA LEU A 33 -18.00 5.47 -4.84
C LEU A 33 -19.29 4.71 -4.48
N ASP A 34 -19.23 3.91 -3.42
CA ASP A 34 -20.34 3.17 -2.84
C ASP A 34 -20.01 2.82 -1.38
N ASP A 35 -20.80 1.97 -0.70
CA ASP A 35 -20.57 1.64 0.70
C ASP A 35 -19.21 0.97 0.98
N ASN A 36 -18.60 0.29 0.01
CA ASN A 36 -17.36 -0.47 0.16
C ASN A 36 -16.14 0.26 -0.41
N ARG A 37 -16.29 0.98 -1.52
CA ARG A 37 -15.17 1.54 -2.29
C ARG A 37 -14.99 3.04 -2.05
N ILE A 38 -13.75 3.42 -1.78
CA ILE A 38 -13.31 4.80 -1.61
C ILE A 38 -12.09 5.03 -2.49
N GLN A 39 -12.02 6.20 -3.11
CA GLN A 39 -10.79 6.73 -3.64
C GLN A 39 -10.27 7.83 -2.71
N ASN A 40 -8.98 7.84 -2.45
CA ASN A 40 -8.34 8.84 -1.62
C ASN A 40 -7.08 9.42 -2.28
N ILE A 41 -6.80 10.67 -1.96
CA ILE A 41 -5.57 11.36 -2.31
C ILE A 41 -4.99 11.91 -1.02
N GLY A 42 -3.95 11.23 -0.53
CA GLY A 42 -3.16 11.66 0.61
C GLY A 42 -1.95 12.49 0.16
N PHE A 43 -1.24 13.07 1.13
CA PHE A 43 0.02 13.75 0.86
C PHE A 43 1.05 13.37 1.91
N THR A 44 2.24 12.98 1.46
CA THR A 44 3.40 13.00 2.36
C THR A 44 3.92 14.43 2.45
N PHE A 45 4.46 14.76 3.61
CA PHE A 45 4.93 16.10 3.92
C PHE A 45 6.39 16.05 4.34
N ALA A 46 7.23 16.88 3.71
CA ALA A 46 8.60 17.08 4.14
C ALA A 46 8.92 18.59 4.23
N ASN A 47 9.82 18.95 5.15
CA ASN A 47 10.40 20.29 5.21
C ASN A 47 11.92 20.28 4.95
N CYS A 48 12.57 19.11 4.92
CA CYS A 48 14.00 18.92 4.63
C CYS A 48 14.93 19.91 5.37
N GLY A 49 14.59 20.26 6.62
CA GLY A 49 15.34 21.24 7.42
C GLY A 49 15.20 22.70 6.98
N GLN A 50 14.40 23.00 5.95
CA GLN A 50 14.17 24.35 5.44
C GLN A 50 13.02 25.03 6.20
N LYS A 51 13.28 26.24 6.71
CA LYS A 51 12.34 26.97 7.59
C LYS A 51 11.12 27.54 6.86
N TYR A 52 11.28 27.88 5.58
CA TYR A 52 10.29 28.64 4.81
C TYR A 52 9.78 27.90 3.56
N SER A 53 10.09 26.62 3.43
CA SER A 53 9.61 25.80 2.34
C SER A 53 9.08 24.47 2.85
N PHE A 54 8.24 23.84 2.03
CA PHE A 54 7.79 22.49 2.26
C PHE A 54 7.55 21.77 0.94
N TYR A 55 7.53 20.45 1.03
CA TYR A 55 7.39 19.55 -0.09
C TYR A 55 6.14 18.70 0.15
N LEU A 56 5.34 18.54 -0.90
CA LEU A 56 4.21 17.64 -0.91
C LEU A 56 4.39 16.64 -2.06
N ASN A 57 4.20 15.37 -1.74
CA ASN A 57 4.05 14.31 -2.73
C ASN A 57 2.63 13.73 -2.59
N PRO A 58 1.76 13.86 -3.63
CA PRO A 58 0.46 13.23 -3.64
C PRO A 58 0.58 11.70 -3.71
N VAL A 59 -0.20 11.01 -2.88
CA VAL A 59 -0.32 9.55 -2.88
C VAL A 59 -1.74 9.19 -3.28
N ILE A 60 -1.86 8.47 -4.40
CA ILE A 60 -3.12 8.15 -5.06
C ILE A 60 -3.54 6.75 -4.63
N GLY A 61 -4.72 6.59 -4.01
CA GLY A 61 -5.13 5.32 -3.41
C GLY A 61 -6.58 4.93 -3.63
N VAL A 62 -6.82 3.63 -3.73
CA VAL A 62 -8.16 3.01 -3.72
C VAL A 62 -8.28 2.13 -2.48
N ALA A 63 -9.39 2.25 -1.77
CA ALA A 63 -9.70 1.46 -0.58
C ALA A 63 -10.98 0.63 -0.78
N TYR A 64 -10.86 -0.66 -0.51
CA TYR A 64 -11.94 -1.63 -0.37
C TYR A 64 -12.10 -1.92 1.11
N LYS A 65 -13.14 -1.37 1.75
CA LYS A 65 -13.32 -1.43 3.21
C LYS A 65 -13.37 -2.86 3.72
N ASN A 66 -14.10 -3.74 3.03
CA ASN A 66 -14.21 -5.16 3.37
C ASN A 66 -12.83 -5.85 3.37
N VAL A 67 -12.02 -5.60 2.34
CA VAL A 67 -10.67 -6.16 2.19
C VAL A 67 -9.77 -5.62 3.30
N ASN A 68 -9.74 -4.30 3.52
CA ASN A 68 -8.89 -3.69 4.54
C ASN A 68 -9.24 -4.17 5.95
N ARG A 69 -10.54 -4.24 6.29
CA ARG A 69 -10.99 -4.78 7.57
C ARG A 69 -10.53 -6.22 7.76
N LEU A 70 -10.68 -7.04 6.73
CA LEU A 70 -10.28 -8.44 6.82
C LEU A 70 -8.75 -8.59 6.93
N ALA A 71 -7.99 -7.85 6.12
CA ALA A 71 -6.52 -7.83 6.20
C ALA A 71 -6.05 -7.40 7.61
N ALA A 72 -6.64 -6.33 8.15
CA ALA A 72 -6.32 -5.87 9.50
C ALA A 72 -6.71 -6.89 10.58
N GLN A 73 -7.86 -7.55 10.45
CA GLN A 73 -8.26 -8.61 11.37
C GLN A 73 -7.28 -9.79 11.34
N LEU A 74 -6.93 -10.25 10.14
CA LEU A 74 -6.04 -11.40 9.95
C LEU A 74 -4.61 -11.12 10.41
N ASN A 75 -4.17 -9.86 10.37
CA ASN A 75 -2.88 -9.42 10.87
C ASN A 75 -2.90 -8.92 12.34
N ASN A 76 -4.00 -9.11 13.06
CA ASN A 76 -4.18 -8.61 14.44
C ASN A 76 -3.93 -7.09 14.60
N ALA A 77 -4.26 -6.31 13.56
CA ALA A 77 -4.04 -4.87 13.47
C ALA A 77 -5.30 -4.01 13.74
N LEU A 78 -6.38 -4.63 14.25
CA LEU A 78 -7.57 -3.92 14.70
C LEU A 78 -7.48 -3.53 16.19
N PRO A 79 -8.16 -2.45 16.61
CA PRO A 79 -8.99 -1.54 15.82
C PRO A 79 -8.15 -0.57 14.98
N PHE A 80 -8.75 -0.04 13.90
CA PHE A 80 -8.11 1.02 13.12
C PHE A 80 -7.88 2.28 13.96
N LYS A 81 -6.69 2.87 13.81
CA LYS A 81 -6.32 4.13 14.46
C LYS A 81 -6.94 5.36 13.79
N TYR A 82 -7.19 5.28 12.49
CA TYR A 82 -7.75 6.37 11.68
C TYR A 82 -9.08 5.95 11.04
N PRO A 83 -9.82 6.88 10.43
CA PRO A 83 -10.99 6.51 9.63
C PRO A 83 -10.60 5.66 8.41
N GLU A 84 -11.55 4.87 7.93
CA GLU A 84 -11.31 3.89 6.86
C GLU A 84 -10.83 4.49 5.54
N TYR A 85 -11.24 5.72 5.25
CA TYR A 85 -10.79 6.43 4.04
C TYR A 85 -9.29 6.73 4.01
N VAL A 86 -8.57 6.60 5.13
CA VAL A 86 -7.11 6.77 5.20
C VAL A 86 -6.37 5.51 4.74
N TYR A 87 -6.98 4.33 4.92
CA TYR A 87 -6.33 3.06 4.61
C TYR A 87 -6.62 2.71 3.15
N ALA A 88 -5.69 3.04 2.25
CA ALA A 88 -5.77 2.54 0.88
C ALA A 88 -5.46 1.04 0.84
N THR A 89 -6.24 0.26 0.11
CA THR A 89 -5.94 -1.16 -0.19
C THR A 89 -4.74 -1.23 -1.13
N ILE A 90 -4.70 -0.35 -2.11
CA ILE A 90 -3.54 -0.09 -2.94
C ILE A 90 -3.34 1.42 -3.08
N SER A 91 -2.09 1.84 -3.12
CA SER A 91 -1.75 3.22 -3.41
C SER A 91 -0.37 3.35 -4.03
N THR A 92 -0.14 4.46 -4.70
CA THR A 92 1.17 4.79 -5.26
C THR A 92 1.42 6.29 -5.22
N PRO A 93 2.66 6.75 -5.00
CA PRO A 93 3.03 8.14 -5.24
C PRO A 93 2.73 8.55 -6.68
N LEU A 94 2.14 9.72 -6.86
CA LEU A 94 1.69 10.21 -8.17
C LEU A 94 2.82 10.21 -9.22
N GLY A 95 4.05 10.51 -8.81
CA GLY A 95 5.20 10.56 -9.73
C GLY A 95 5.48 9.24 -10.48
N TYR A 96 5.12 8.09 -9.91
CA TYR A 96 5.24 6.79 -10.58
C TYR A 96 4.11 6.50 -11.58
N LEU A 97 3.05 7.31 -11.58
CA LEU A 97 2.00 7.29 -12.60
C LEU A 97 2.29 8.24 -13.77
N MET A 98 3.27 9.13 -13.60
CA MET A 98 3.68 10.10 -14.61
C MET A 98 4.69 9.48 -15.60
N PRO A 99 4.89 10.07 -16.79
CA PRO A 99 5.79 9.53 -17.81
C PRO A 99 7.23 9.33 -17.33
N GLU A 100 7.71 10.17 -16.40
CA GLU A 100 9.06 10.03 -15.84
C GLU A 100 9.20 8.82 -14.90
N ASN A 101 8.09 8.25 -14.44
CA ASN A 101 8.03 7.07 -13.56
C ASN A 101 9.02 7.13 -12.39
N THR A 102 9.01 8.25 -11.67
CA THR A 102 9.94 8.49 -10.58
C THR A 102 9.27 9.24 -9.45
N PHE A 103 9.85 9.16 -8.26
CA PHE A 103 9.36 9.91 -7.12
C PHE A 103 9.38 11.41 -7.41
N LYS A 104 8.24 12.08 -7.22
CA LYS A 104 8.06 13.50 -7.51
C LYS A 104 7.41 14.22 -6.33
N GLU A 105 7.95 15.38 -6.01
CA GLU A 105 7.41 16.28 -4.99
C GLU A 105 7.25 17.68 -5.57
N TRP A 106 6.24 18.42 -5.10
CA TRP A 106 6.10 19.84 -5.38
C TRP A 106 6.63 20.65 -4.20
N LYS A 107 7.50 21.60 -4.50
CA LYS A 107 8.10 22.50 -3.53
C LYS A 107 7.29 23.79 -3.44
N PHE A 108 6.91 24.18 -2.24
CA PHE A 108 6.24 25.44 -1.95
C PHE A 108 7.14 26.30 -1.07
N SER A 109 7.72 27.37 -1.64
CA SER A 109 8.62 28.27 -0.93
C SER A 109 8.26 29.75 -1.02
N ASN A 110 7.51 30.16 -2.05
CA ASN A 110 7.15 31.56 -2.30
C ASN A 110 5.61 31.69 -2.43
N PRO A 111 4.96 32.66 -1.75
CA PRO A 111 3.54 32.93 -1.92
C PRO A 111 3.12 33.33 -3.35
N GLU A 112 4.02 33.84 -4.18
CA GLU A 112 3.70 34.25 -5.57
C GLU A 112 3.56 33.04 -6.50
N ASP A 113 4.37 32.00 -6.30
CA ASP A 113 4.36 30.79 -7.12
C ASP A 113 3.35 29.74 -6.65
N VAL A 114 2.77 29.91 -5.46
CA VAL A 114 1.91 28.90 -4.80
C VAL A 114 0.76 28.44 -5.68
N GLU A 115 0.16 29.35 -6.45
CA GLU A 115 -0.99 29.06 -7.28
C GLU A 115 -0.57 28.24 -8.50
N LYS A 116 0.53 28.63 -9.14
CA LYS A 116 1.14 27.87 -10.23
C LYS A 116 1.51 26.46 -9.81
N GLU A 117 2.20 26.31 -8.67
CA GLU A 117 2.65 24.99 -8.18
C GLU A 117 1.48 24.11 -7.74
N ALA A 118 0.48 24.68 -7.06
CA ALA A 118 -0.72 23.94 -6.66
C ALA A 118 -1.55 23.52 -7.88
N ASN A 119 -1.69 24.39 -8.89
CA ASN A 119 -2.37 24.07 -10.14
C ASN A 119 -1.65 22.98 -10.91
N SER A 120 -0.32 23.08 -11.05
CA SER A 120 0.51 22.03 -11.66
C SER A 120 0.33 20.67 -10.97
N MET A 121 0.28 20.66 -9.63
CA MET A 121 0.01 19.44 -8.87
C MET A 121 -1.40 18.90 -9.13
N ALA A 122 -2.42 19.75 -9.07
CA ALA A 122 -3.80 19.35 -9.32
C ALA A 122 -3.97 18.79 -10.74
N ASP A 123 -3.39 19.45 -11.74
CA ASP A 123 -3.46 19.04 -13.14
C ASP A 123 -2.78 17.67 -13.31
N ALA A 124 -1.64 17.42 -12.65
CA ALA A 124 -1.01 16.09 -12.65
C ALA A 124 -1.86 15.02 -11.94
N ILE A 125 -2.53 15.35 -10.83
CA ILE A 125 -3.46 14.43 -10.16
C ILE A 125 -4.63 14.09 -11.10
N ILE A 126 -5.17 15.07 -11.81
CA ILE A 126 -6.28 14.90 -12.73
C ILE A 126 -5.85 14.05 -13.93
N GLU A 127 -4.70 14.36 -14.52
CA GLU A 127 -4.20 13.72 -15.74
C GLU A 127 -3.74 12.27 -15.49
N TYR A 128 -3.01 12.01 -14.40
CA TYR A 128 -2.38 10.72 -14.14
C TYR A 128 -3.00 9.95 -12.97
N GLY A 129 -3.48 10.66 -11.94
CA GLY A 129 -4.07 10.04 -10.75
C GLY A 129 -5.49 9.52 -10.98
N LEU A 130 -6.36 10.30 -11.63
CA LEU A 130 -7.75 9.89 -11.86
C LEU A 130 -7.89 8.63 -12.73
N PRO A 131 -7.14 8.44 -13.84
CA PRO A 131 -7.20 7.20 -14.59
C PRO A 131 -6.86 5.98 -13.73
N TYR A 132 -5.79 6.05 -12.93
CA TYR A 132 -5.41 4.98 -12.00
C TYR A 132 -6.51 4.68 -10.99
N LEU A 133 -7.09 5.73 -10.39
CA LEU A 133 -8.18 5.58 -9.43
C LEU A 133 -9.40 4.92 -10.07
N ASN A 134 -9.78 5.33 -11.28
CA ASN A 134 -10.91 4.77 -12.00
C ASN A 134 -10.67 3.31 -12.40
N GLU A 135 -9.47 2.97 -12.89
CA GLU A 135 -9.10 1.61 -13.30
C GLU A 135 -9.20 0.64 -12.11
N PHE A 136 -8.62 0.98 -10.96
CA PHE A 136 -8.59 0.07 -9.80
C PHE A 136 -9.76 0.18 -8.84
N SER A 137 -10.69 1.08 -9.13
CA SER A 137 -12.01 1.01 -8.50
C SER A 137 -12.87 -0.10 -9.07
N ASP A 138 -12.48 -0.67 -10.21
CA ASP A 138 -12.97 -1.96 -10.66
C ASP A 138 -12.18 -3.09 -9.99
N GLU A 139 -12.89 -4.02 -9.36
CA GLU A 139 -12.25 -5.07 -8.57
C GLU A 139 -11.55 -6.12 -9.45
N ASP A 140 -12.08 -6.41 -10.65
CA ASP A 140 -11.47 -7.37 -11.57
C ASP A 140 -10.16 -6.83 -12.13
N ASN A 141 -10.13 -5.55 -12.49
CA ASN A 141 -8.90 -4.87 -12.88
C ASN A 141 -7.87 -4.88 -11.74
N LEU A 142 -8.30 -4.70 -10.50
CA LEU A 142 -7.42 -4.74 -9.34
C LEU A 142 -6.83 -6.13 -9.10
N VAL A 143 -7.66 -7.17 -9.09
CA VAL A 143 -7.19 -8.55 -8.92
C VAL A 143 -6.23 -8.92 -10.04
N TYR A 144 -6.56 -8.61 -11.29
CA TYR A 144 -5.66 -8.83 -12.43
C TYR A 144 -4.33 -8.08 -12.26
N GLY A 145 -4.37 -6.82 -11.83
CA GLY A 145 -3.18 -6.01 -11.56
C GLY A 145 -2.28 -6.59 -10.47
N LEU A 146 -2.87 -7.18 -9.42
CA LEU A 146 -2.14 -7.88 -8.35
C LEU A 146 -1.51 -9.19 -8.85
N GLU A 147 -2.20 -9.96 -9.70
CA GLU A 147 -1.68 -11.21 -10.25
C GLU A 147 -0.51 -11.00 -11.21
N CYS A 148 -0.58 -9.99 -12.06
CA CYS A 148 0.46 -9.67 -13.05
C CYS A 148 1.55 -8.73 -12.53
N ASP A 149 1.51 -8.35 -11.25
CA ASP A 149 2.45 -7.40 -10.62
C ASP A 149 2.56 -6.04 -11.35
N LYS A 150 1.47 -5.56 -11.96
CA LYS A 150 1.44 -4.42 -12.89
C LYS A 150 1.99 -3.10 -12.30
N PHE A 151 2.09 -2.98 -10.97
CA PHE A 151 2.58 -1.78 -10.27
C PHE A 151 3.63 -2.07 -9.19
N HIS A 152 4.24 -3.25 -9.21
CA HIS A 152 5.26 -3.62 -8.22
C HIS A 152 4.81 -3.36 -6.77
N ILE A 153 3.59 -3.81 -6.45
CA ILE A 153 2.89 -3.58 -5.16
C ILE A 153 3.62 -4.31 -4.00
N GLY A 154 4.66 -5.09 -4.32
CA GLY A 154 5.54 -5.74 -3.37
C GLY A 154 4.85 -6.89 -2.64
N GLU A 155 5.27 -7.16 -1.42
CA GLU A 155 4.79 -8.29 -0.62
C GLU A 155 3.34 -8.13 -0.15
N VAL A 156 2.78 -6.91 -0.17
CA VAL A 156 1.39 -6.63 0.24
C VAL A 156 0.39 -7.48 -0.56
N LYS A 157 0.71 -7.84 -1.82
CA LYS A 157 -0.15 -8.70 -2.64
C LYS A 157 -0.36 -10.10 -2.04
N TYR A 158 0.54 -10.58 -1.18
CA TYR A 158 0.44 -11.88 -0.53
C TYR A 158 -0.71 -11.96 0.48
N ASP A 159 -1.12 -10.82 1.06
CA ASP A 159 -2.32 -10.73 1.89
C ASP A 159 -3.56 -10.48 1.04
N LEU A 160 -3.45 -9.58 0.05
CA LEU A 160 -4.59 -9.10 -0.71
C LEU A 160 -5.19 -10.17 -1.63
N LEU A 161 -4.36 -10.90 -2.39
CA LEU A 161 -4.86 -11.89 -3.36
C LEU A 161 -5.70 -12.99 -2.68
N PRO A 162 -5.25 -13.63 -1.57
CA PRO A 162 -6.09 -14.58 -0.86
C PRO A 162 -7.40 -13.97 -0.35
N ILE A 163 -7.38 -12.73 0.16
CA ILE A 163 -8.58 -12.05 0.63
C ILE A 163 -9.58 -11.83 -0.50
N PHE A 164 -9.14 -11.31 -1.66
CA PHE A 164 -10.03 -11.11 -2.81
C PHE A 164 -10.67 -12.42 -3.27
N TYR A 165 -9.86 -13.48 -3.41
CA TYR A 165 -10.38 -14.79 -3.80
C TYR A 165 -11.36 -15.37 -2.78
N TYR A 166 -11.08 -15.21 -1.49
CA TYR A 166 -11.99 -15.61 -0.42
C TYR A 166 -13.33 -14.87 -0.47
N LEU A 167 -13.30 -13.54 -0.62
CA LEU A 167 -14.51 -12.72 -0.68
C LEU A 167 -15.37 -13.03 -1.92
N ARG A 168 -14.76 -13.57 -2.98
CA ARG A 168 -15.43 -14.10 -4.19
C ARG A 168 -15.93 -15.54 -4.03
N GLY A 169 -15.78 -16.16 -2.85
CA GLY A 169 -16.17 -17.53 -2.57
C GLY A 169 -15.22 -18.60 -3.14
N ASN A 170 -14.01 -18.22 -3.58
CA ASN A 170 -13.02 -19.12 -4.14
C ASN A 170 -11.91 -19.44 -3.12
N ASN A 171 -12.26 -20.25 -2.13
CA ASN A 171 -11.33 -20.65 -1.06
C ASN A 171 -10.13 -21.46 -1.58
N GLU A 172 -10.34 -22.28 -2.61
CA GLU A 172 -9.28 -23.07 -3.22
C GLU A 172 -8.19 -22.18 -3.80
N ARG A 173 -8.58 -21.18 -4.61
CA ARG A 173 -7.62 -20.23 -5.18
C ARG A 173 -6.97 -19.36 -4.12
N ALA A 174 -7.71 -18.97 -3.08
CA ALA A 174 -7.15 -18.21 -1.96
C ALA A 174 -6.03 -18.98 -1.25
N LEU A 175 -6.23 -20.28 -1.00
CA LEU A 175 -5.22 -21.16 -0.42
C LEU A 175 -4.01 -21.35 -1.33
N GLN A 176 -4.21 -21.52 -2.64
CA GLN A 176 -3.11 -21.58 -3.60
C GLN A 176 -2.25 -20.29 -3.58
N CYS A 177 -2.87 -19.12 -3.46
CA CYS A 177 -2.15 -17.86 -3.32
C CYS A 177 -1.27 -17.86 -2.05
N ILE A 178 -1.79 -18.36 -0.93
CA ILE A 178 -1.05 -18.48 0.33
C ILE A 178 0.14 -19.43 0.20
N GLU A 179 -0.07 -20.61 -0.38
CA GLU A 179 0.98 -21.61 -0.57
C GLU A 179 2.11 -21.08 -1.46
N ASN A 180 1.75 -20.38 -2.54
CA ASN A 180 2.72 -19.73 -3.42
C ASN A 180 3.51 -18.63 -2.69
N ALA A 181 2.84 -17.79 -1.88
CA ALA A 181 3.49 -16.77 -1.08
C ALA A 181 4.48 -17.37 -0.06
N ILE A 182 4.09 -18.43 0.66
CA ILE A 182 4.97 -19.16 1.58
C ILE A 182 6.21 -19.69 0.84
N LYS A 183 6.03 -20.26 -0.35
CA LYS A 183 7.15 -20.77 -1.16
C LYS A 183 8.11 -19.66 -1.56
N ILE A 184 7.59 -18.52 -2.05
CA ILE A 184 8.42 -17.38 -2.48
C ILE A 184 9.16 -16.78 -1.27
N LEU A 185 8.45 -16.51 -0.18
CA LEU A 185 9.02 -15.96 1.04
C LEU A 185 10.00 -16.93 1.71
N GLY A 186 9.83 -18.24 1.54
CA GLY A 186 10.76 -19.25 2.07
C GLY A 186 12.03 -19.45 1.23
N GLN A 187 12.10 -18.90 0.01
CA GLN A 187 13.23 -19.07 -0.92
C GLN A 187 14.35 -18.03 -0.76
N VAL A 188 14.39 -17.28 0.35
CA VAL A 188 15.21 -16.06 0.53
C VAL A 188 16.74 -16.28 0.56
N HIS A 189 17.25 -17.48 0.32
CA HIS A 189 18.70 -17.69 0.30
C HIS A 189 19.15 -18.27 -1.05
N SER A 190 20.01 -17.53 -1.74
CA SER A 190 20.84 -18.11 -2.77
C SER A 190 21.84 -19.08 -2.12
N GLN A 191 22.34 -20.06 -2.88
CA GLN A 191 23.38 -20.95 -2.38
C GLN A 191 24.64 -20.18 -1.95
N GLU A 192 24.88 -19.01 -2.55
CA GLU A 192 25.98 -18.10 -2.20
C GLU A 192 25.79 -17.46 -0.82
N ASP A 193 24.57 -17.10 -0.41
CA ASP A 193 24.29 -16.55 0.91
C ASP A 193 24.57 -17.58 2.02
N TYR A 194 24.23 -18.85 1.78
CA TYR A 194 24.58 -19.95 2.67
C TYR A 194 26.10 -20.15 2.76
N GLU A 195 26.82 -20.10 1.64
CA GLU A 195 28.29 -20.23 1.64
C GLU A 195 28.97 -19.07 2.39
N ILE A 196 28.45 -17.85 2.31
CA ILE A 196 28.95 -16.69 3.05
C ILE A 196 28.69 -16.86 4.55
N LEU A 197 27.48 -17.27 4.94
CA LEU A 197 27.11 -17.51 6.34
C LEU A 197 27.90 -18.68 6.94
N GLU A 198 28.13 -19.76 6.20
CA GLU A 198 28.97 -20.89 6.62
C GLU A 198 30.43 -20.47 6.83
N ARG A 199 31.00 -19.64 5.94
CA ARG A 199 32.34 -19.08 6.12
C ARG A 199 32.44 -18.19 7.35
N LEU A 200 31.46 -17.31 7.54
CA LEU A 200 31.41 -16.45 8.72
C LEU A 200 31.31 -17.30 10.00
N ALA A 201 30.40 -18.27 10.04
CA ALA A 201 30.23 -19.18 11.19
C ALA A 201 31.49 -20.02 11.48
N ALA A 202 32.23 -20.44 10.45
CA ALA A 202 33.50 -21.15 10.62
C ALA A 202 34.61 -20.28 11.23
N ASP A 203 34.61 -18.97 10.94
CA ASP A 203 35.63 -18.02 11.43
C ASP A 203 35.36 -17.55 12.86
N ASN A 204 34.10 -17.50 13.30
CA ASN A 204 33.72 -16.93 14.60
C ASN A 204 33.01 -17.90 15.56
N GLY A 205 32.74 -19.13 15.13
CA GLY A 205 32.13 -20.18 15.97
C GLY A 205 30.66 -19.95 16.32
N GLU A 206 30.02 -18.95 15.70
CA GLU A 206 28.61 -18.64 15.91
C GLU A 206 27.75 -19.15 14.74
N LEU A 207 26.70 -19.91 15.06
CA LEU A 207 25.72 -20.37 14.10
C LEU A 207 24.76 -19.22 13.78
N TYR A 208 24.92 -18.61 12.60
CA TYR A 208 23.98 -17.60 12.10
C TYR A 208 22.73 -18.30 11.55
N VAL A 209 21.72 -18.49 12.40
CA VAL A 209 20.37 -18.82 11.94
C VAL A 209 19.69 -17.51 11.58
N GLU A 210 19.60 -17.23 10.28
CA GLU A 210 18.93 -16.03 9.80
C GLU A 210 17.41 -16.20 9.95
N ASP A 211 16.81 -15.37 10.81
CA ASP A 211 15.38 -15.36 11.04
C ASP A 211 14.67 -14.73 9.83
N ASN A 212 13.89 -15.51 9.07
CA ASN A 212 13.16 -14.99 7.92
C ASN A 212 11.95 -14.17 8.38
N LYS A 213 12.21 -12.91 8.71
CA LYS A 213 11.23 -11.98 9.30
C LYS A 213 9.99 -11.80 8.43
N SER A 214 10.13 -11.74 7.10
CA SER A 214 9.00 -11.60 6.18
C SER A 214 8.10 -12.83 6.22
N LEU A 215 8.67 -14.04 6.12
CA LEU A 215 7.90 -15.28 6.24
C LEU A 215 7.23 -15.38 7.62
N ASN A 216 7.97 -15.12 8.70
CA ASN A 216 7.44 -15.18 10.06
C ASN A 216 6.28 -14.20 10.29
N ALA A 217 6.38 -12.98 9.76
CA ALA A 217 5.29 -12.01 9.81
C ALA A 217 4.08 -12.53 9.01
N TYR A 218 4.30 -13.06 7.80
CA TYR A 218 3.25 -13.61 6.95
C TYR A 218 2.53 -14.82 7.58
N MET A 219 3.23 -15.65 8.36
CA MET A 219 2.61 -16.79 9.03
C MET A 219 1.50 -16.39 10.02
N ILE A 220 1.51 -15.17 10.56
CA ILE A 220 0.40 -14.65 11.39
C ILE A 220 -0.89 -14.59 10.57
N PHE A 221 -0.80 -13.99 9.38
CA PHE A 221 -1.90 -13.93 8.42
C PHE A 221 -2.38 -15.32 8.04
N VAL A 222 -1.46 -16.23 7.68
CA VAL A 222 -1.76 -17.61 7.25
C VAL A 222 -2.56 -18.37 8.30
N GLU A 223 -2.11 -18.37 9.56
CA GLU A 223 -2.75 -19.14 10.63
C GLU A 223 -4.13 -18.59 10.96
N ASN A 224 -4.28 -17.26 10.98
CA ASN A 224 -5.56 -16.62 11.19
C ASN A 224 -6.52 -16.87 10.03
N PHE A 225 -6.02 -16.86 8.78
CA PHE A 225 -6.82 -17.13 7.59
C PHE A 225 -7.33 -18.58 7.59
N LYS A 226 -6.45 -19.56 7.83
CA LYS A 226 -6.83 -20.98 7.94
C LYS A 226 -7.86 -21.22 9.03
N ARG A 227 -7.69 -20.59 10.20
CA ARG A 227 -8.66 -20.67 11.30
C ARG A 227 -10.02 -20.11 10.89
N MET A 228 -10.04 -18.97 10.20
CA MET A 228 -11.27 -18.33 9.72
C MET A 228 -12.08 -19.25 8.81
N ILE A 229 -11.44 -19.96 7.88
CA ILE A 229 -12.12 -20.85 6.93
C ILE A 229 -12.34 -22.27 7.47
N GLY A 230 -12.07 -22.52 8.75
CA GLY A 230 -12.32 -23.80 9.41
C GLY A 230 -11.27 -24.90 9.14
N MET A 231 -10.10 -24.55 8.64
CA MET A 231 -8.99 -25.49 8.47
C MET A 231 -8.19 -25.64 9.76
N LYS A 232 -7.81 -26.88 10.10
CA LYS A 232 -6.90 -27.15 11.23
C LYS A 232 -5.50 -26.59 10.91
N SER A 233 -4.88 -25.94 11.90
CA SER A 233 -3.48 -25.51 11.85
C SER A 233 -2.59 -26.75 11.71
N CYS A 234 -1.83 -26.86 10.62
CA CYS A 234 -0.77 -27.87 10.49
C CYS A 234 0.46 -27.41 11.28
N LYS A 235 0.35 -27.34 12.61
CA LYS A 235 1.54 -27.27 13.45
C LYS A 235 2.15 -28.67 13.53
N GLY A 236 3.18 -28.89 12.70
CA GLY A 236 4.25 -29.85 12.97
C GLY A 236 3.87 -31.33 13.06
N GLU A 237 3.55 -31.95 11.93
CA GLU A 237 3.83 -33.38 11.73
C GLU A 237 5.07 -33.52 10.84
N VAL A 238 6.24 -33.17 11.39
CA VAL A 238 7.52 -33.73 10.94
C VAL A 238 8.39 -33.87 12.18
N LEU A 239 8.37 -35.08 12.76
CA LEU A 239 9.47 -35.77 13.45
C LEU A 239 8.88 -37.03 14.12
N GLN A 240 8.76 -38.10 13.33
CA GLN A 240 9.02 -39.46 13.80
C GLN A 240 10.19 -40.01 12.98
#